data_AF-A0A402B9L3-F1
#
_entry.id   AF-A0A402B9L3-F1
#
_cell.length_a   1.000
_cell.length_b   1.000
_cell.length_c   1.000
_cell.angle_alpha   90.00
_cell.angle_beta   90.00
_cell.angle_gamma   90.00
#
_symmetry.space_group_name_H-M   'P 1'
#
loop_
_entity.id
_entity.type
_entity.pdbx_description
1 polymer ?
#
loop_
_entity_poly.entity_id
_entity_poly.type
_entity_poly.pdbx_seq_one_letter_code
_entity_poly.pdbx_strand_id
1 'polypeptide(L)'
;MDKFTVSPAMLREKARLIRTLLEESQANHQQLWTQISANAGMLPHNLAASHSSANSSWHTAVHAHYEHYHQLALNMEKAADAYEKGDHTVKNLFDYSG
;
A
#
# COMPACT_ATOMS: atom_id res chain seq x y z
N MET A 1 16.92 -28.35 -8.83
CA MET A 1 16.37 -27.00 -8.63
C MET A 1 15.91 -26.93 -7.18
N ASP A 2 16.35 -25.92 -6.43
CA ASP A 2 15.98 -25.77 -5.02
C ASP A 2 14.53 -25.27 -4.94
N LYS A 3 13.69 -26.00 -4.21
CA LYS A 3 12.31 -25.62 -3.93
C LYS A 3 12.32 -24.39 -3.02
N PHE A 4 11.76 -23.28 -3.48
CA PHE A 4 11.54 -22.10 -2.65
C PHE A 4 10.18 -22.25 -1.95
N THR A 5 10.19 -22.69 -0.69
CA THR A 5 8.95 -22.77 0.11
C THR A 5 8.69 -21.40 0.74
N VAL A 6 7.65 -20.71 0.28
CA VAL A 6 7.15 -19.52 0.98
C VAL A 6 6.41 -20.00 2.23
N SER A 7 6.79 -19.54 3.42
CA SER A 7 6.07 -19.92 4.65
C SER A 7 4.95 -18.92 4.98
N PRO A 8 3.88 -19.34 5.69
CA PRO A 8 2.86 -18.42 6.21
C PRO A 8 3.46 -17.27 7.04
N ALA A 9 4.51 -17.55 7.82
CA ALA A 9 5.23 -16.54 8.59
C ALA A 9 5.88 -15.48 7.70
N MET A 10 6.48 -15.87 6.57
CA MET A 10 7.07 -14.92 5.61
C MET A 10 6.02 -14.01 4.97
N LEU A 11 4.83 -14.53 4.67
CA LEU A 11 3.74 -13.71 4.13
C LEU A 11 3.21 -12.70 5.15
N ARG A 12 3.03 -13.12 6.41
CA ARG A 12 2.62 -12.22 7.48
C ARG A 12 3.66 -11.13 7.73
N GLU A 13 4.94 -11.48 7.70
CA GLU A 13 6.01 -10.50 7.84
C GLU A 13 6.02 -9.51 6.67
N LYS A 14 5.84 -9.97 5.43
CA LYS A 14 5.68 -9.09 4.27
C LYS A 14 4.45 -8.18 4.40
N ALA A 15 3.30 -8.70 4.82
CA ALA A 15 2.09 -7.91 5.05
C ALA A 15 2.30 -6.84 6.14
N ARG A 16 3.00 -7.19 7.22
CA ARG A 16 3.39 -6.27 8.29
C ARG A 16 4.29 -5.15 7.75
N LEU A 17 5.34 -5.48 7.02
CA LEU A 17 6.25 -4.50 6.41
C LEU A 17 5.52 -3.56 5.45
N ILE A 18 4.61 -4.09 4.60
CA ILE A 18 3.80 -3.25 3.70
C ILE A 18 2.98 -2.25 4.50
N ARG A 19 2.31 -2.67 5.59
CA ARG A 19 1.54 -1.74 6.44
C ARG A 19 2.41 -0.67 7.08
N THR A 20 3.56 -1.04 7.64
CA THR A 20 4.49 -0.06 8.23
C THR A 20 4.95 0.96 7.19
N LEU A 21 5.33 0.51 5.99
CA LEU A 21 5.72 1.41 4.90
C LEU A 21 4.56 2.29 4.41
N LEU A 22 3.32 1.79 4.44
CA LEU A 22 2.14 2.59 4.10
C LEU A 22 1.88 3.71 5.11
N GLU A 23 2.03 3.43 6.41
CA GLU A 23 1.90 4.43 7.47
C GLU A 23 2.96 5.52 7.32
N GLU A 24 4.22 5.14 7.11
CA GLU A 24 5.32 6.08 6.82
C GLU A 24 5.05 6.91 5.56
N SER A 25 4.59 6.26 4.50
CA SER A 25 4.24 6.89 3.23
C SER A 25 3.10 7.90 3.37
N GLN A 26 2.06 7.58 4.15
CA GLN A 26 0.94 8.49 4.39
C GLN A 26 1.38 9.77 5.10
N ALA A 27 2.21 9.66 6.14
CA ALA A 27 2.78 10.81 6.84
C ALA A 27 3.64 11.68 5.89
N ASN A 28 4.48 11.04 5.08
CA ASN A 28 5.32 11.73 4.10
C ASN A 28 4.49 12.48 3.05
N HIS A 29 3.44 11.86 2.49
CA HIS A 29 2.57 12.52 1.52
C HIS A 29 1.84 13.73 2.10
N GLN A 30 1.39 13.65 3.36
CA GLN A 30 0.76 14.78 4.06
C GLN A 30 1.76 15.93 4.27
N GLN A 31 2.99 15.62 4.65
CA GLN A 31 4.05 16.62 4.83
C GLN A 31 4.41 17.29 3.49
N LEU A 32 4.61 16.52 2.43
CA LEU A 32 4.92 17.03 1.09
C LEU A 32 3.81 17.95 0.58
N TRP A 33 2.56 17.53 0.73
CA TRP A 33 1.42 18.36 0.34
C TRP A 33 1.35 19.66 1.12
N THR A 34 1.62 19.62 2.43
CA THR A 34 1.69 20.81 3.28
C THR A 34 2.77 21.79 2.79
N GLN A 35 3.94 21.27 2.41
CA GLN A 35 5.03 22.09 1.87
C GLN A 35 4.66 22.73 0.53
N ILE A 36 4.03 21.97 -0.37
CA ILE A 36 3.54 22.48 -1.67
C ILE A 36 2.47 23.56 -1.45
N SER A 37 1.56 23.31 -0.49
CA SER A 37 0.43 24.19 -0.20
C SER A 37 0.80 25.44 0.60
N ALA A 38 1.98 25.50 1.21
CA ALA A 38 2.39 26.62 2.06
C ALA A 38 2.33 27.98 1.34
N ASN A 39 2.48 28.00 0.02
CA ASN A 39 2.45 29.22 -0.79
C ASN A 39 1.10 29.44 -1.51
N ALA A 40 0.13 28.55 -1.34
CA ALA A 40 -1.13 28.58 -2.07
C ALA A 40 -2.00 29.81 -1.73
N GLY A 41 -1.88 30.33 -0.51
CA GLY A 41 -2.62 31.52 -0.05
C GLY A 41 -2.21 32.82 -0.72
N MET A 42 -1.09 32.84 -1.46
CA MET A 42 -0.61 34.00 -2.22
C MET A 42 -0.98 33.93 -3.71
N LEU A 43 -1.64 32.85 -4.13
CA LEU A 43 -2.00 32.65 -5.53
C LEU A 43 -3.17 33.55 -5.95
N PRO A 44 -3.09 34.17 -7.15
CA PRO A 44 -4.24 34.77 -7.82
C PRO A 44 -5.45 33.82 -7.88
N HIS A 45 -6.66 34.37 -7.93
CA HIS A 45 -7.91 33.60 -7.79
C HIS A 45 -8.05 32.41 -8.76
N ASN A 46 -7.62 32.58 -10.01
CA ASN A 46 -7.60 31.50 -11.01
C ASN A 46 -6.63 30.36 -10.64
N LEU A 47 -5.48 30.69 -10.04
CA LEU A 47 -4.49 29.73 -9.59
C LEU A 47 -4.89 29.06 -8.26
N ALA A 48 -5.67 29.74 -7.41
CA ALA A 48 -6.25 29.15 -6.20
C ALA A 48 -7.26 28.04 -6.53
N ALA A 49 -8.10 28.21 -7.56
CA ALA A 49 -9.01 27.17 -8.05
C ALA A 49 -8.24 25.96 -8.61
N SER A 50 -7.19 26.19 -9.40
CA SER A 50 -6.30 25.13 -9.88
C SER A 50 -5.60 24.39 -8.73
N HIS A 51 -5.15 25.10 -7.70
CA HIS A 51 -4.56 24.49 -6.51
C HIS A 51 -5.57 23.61 -5.74
N SER A 52 -6.83 24.06 -5.60
CA SER A 52 -7.89 23.25 -4.99
C SER A 52 -8.20 21.97 -5.77
N SER A 53 -8.21 22.04 -7.11
CA SER A 53 -8.35 20.85 -7.96
C SER A 53 -7.15 19.91 -7.84
N ALA A 54 -5.93 20.45 -7.77
CA ALA A 54 -4.71 19.69 -7.54
C ALA A 54 -4.71 19.00 -6.15
N ASN A 55 -5.22 19.68 -5.12
CA ASN A 55 -5.42 19.12 -3.78
C ASN A 55 -6.30 17.86 -3.82
N SER A 56 -7.46 17.96 -4.47
CA SER A 56 -8.38 16.81 -4.60
C SER A 56 -7.72 15.66 -5.34
N SER A 57 -7.07 15.95 -6.48
CA SER A 57 -6.40 14.93 -7.31
C SER A 57 -5.25 14.24 -6.55
N TRP A 58 -4.47 15.00 -5.78
CA TRP A 58 -3.40 14.49 -4.93
C TRP A 58 -3.95 13.52 -3.88
N HIS A 59 -4.97 13.93 -3.13
CA HIS A 59 -5.57 13.07 -2.11
C HIS A 59 -6.18 11.79 -2.71
N THR A 60 -6.85 11.89 -3.86
CA THR A 60 -7.37 10.70 -4.57
C THR A 60 -6.24 9.74 -4.97
N ALA A 61 -5.13 10.25 -5.50
CA ALA A 61 -3.99 9.42 -5.91
C ALA A 61 -3.32 8.74 -4.71
N VAL A 62 -3.09 9.48 -3.62
CA VAL A 62 -2.50 8.94 -2.38
C VAL A 62 -3.43 7.88 -1.77
N HIS A 63 -4.75 8.11 -1.77
CA HIS A 63 -5.72 7.16 -1.26
C HIS A 63 -5.75 5.86 -2.09
N ALA A 64 -5.80 5.96 -3.42
CA ALA A 64 -5.77 4.78 -4.29
C ALA A 64 -4.48 3.96 -4.11
N HIS A 65 -3.33 4.64 -3.95
CA HIS A 65 -2.08 3.98 -3.62
C HIS A 65 -2.18 3.22 -2.29
N TYR A 66 -2.72 3.87 -1.25
CA TYR A 66 -2.91 3.25 0.05
C TYR A 66 -3.80 2.00 -0.03
N GLU A 67 -4.97 2.10 -0.69
CA GLU A 67 -5.92 1.00 -0.83
C GLU A 67 -5.30 -0.22 -1.53
N HIS A 68 -4.57 -0.03 -2.62
CA HIS A 68 -3.95 -1.13 -3.36
C HIS A 68 -2.96 -1.94 -2.50
N TYR A 69 -2.06 -1.25 -1.79
CA TYR A 69 -1.07 -1.93 -0.94
C TYR A 69 -1.70 -2.48 0.34
N HIS A 70 -2.71 -1.81 0.89
CA HIS A 70 -3.46 -2.33 2.03
C HIS A 70 -4.18 -3.65 1.66
N GLN A 71 -4.84 -3.69 0.49
CA GLN A 71 -5.49 -4.90 -0.01
C GLN A 71 -4.48 -6.02 -0.29
N LEU A 72 -3.29 -5.69 -0.80
CA LEU A 72 -2.20 -6.64 -0.98
C LEU A 72 -1.78 -7.28 0.35
N ALA A 73 -1.58 -6.46 1.40
CA ALA A 73 -1.23 -6.96 2.73
C ALA A 73 -2.32 -7.89 3.30
N LEU A 74 -3.59 -7.50 3.18
CA LEU A 74 -4.73 -8.33 3.60
C LEU A 74 -4.78 -9.67 2.84
N ASN A 75 -4.52 -9.65 1.54
CA ASN A 75 -4.53 -10.87 0.73
C ASN A 75 -3.38 -11.81 1.13
N MET A 76 -2.20 -11.28 1.48
CA MET A 76 -1.08 -12.08 2.00
C MET A 76 -1.43 -12.75 3.34
N GLU A 77 -2.13 -12.05 4.24
CA GLU A 77 -2.59 -12.64 5.50
C GLU A 77 -3.64 -13.73 5.28
N LYS A 78 -4.62 -13.48 4.42
CA LYS A 78 -5.63 -14.48 4.04
C LYS A 78 -4.99 -15.73 3.44
N ALA A 79 -3.96 -15.56 2.62
CA ALA A 79 -3.21 -16.68 2.05
C ALA A 79 -2.44 -17.46 3.14
N ALA A 80 -1.81 -16.76 4.09
CA ALA A 80 -1.15 -17.41 5.22
C ALA A 80 -2.14 -18.22 6.09
N ASP A 81 -3.31 -17.65 6.39
CA ASP A 81 -4.36 -18.32 7.16
C ASP A 81 -4.93 -19.54 6.42
N ALA A 82 -5.14 -19.44 5.10
CA ALA A 82 -5.64 -20.53 4.29
C ALA A 82 -4.63 -21.70 4.22
N TYR A 83 -3.34 -21.40 4.12
CA TYR A 83 -2.28 -22.40 4.18
C TYR A 83 -2.30 -23.16 5.52
N GLU A 84 -2.38 -22.44 6.65
CA GLU A 84 -2.41 -23.06 7.99
C GLU A 84 -3.67 -23.90 8.22
N LYS A 85 -4.81 -23.49 7.67
CA LYS A 85 -6.06 -24.26 7.70
C LYS A 85 -6.05 -25.50 6.81
N GLY A 86 -5.00 -25.70 6.03
CA GLY A 86 -4.84 -26.89 5.21
C GLY A 86 -5.39 -26.78 3.80
N ASP A 87 -5.67 -25.58 3.29
CA ASP A 87 -6.12 -25.40 1.91
C ASP A 87 -5.05 -25.91 0.92
N HIS A 88 -5.36 -27.01 0.26
CA HIS A 88 -4.46 -27.68 -0.68
C HIS A 88 -4.13 -26.83 -1.91
N THR A 89 -5.03 -25.94 -2.32
CA THR A 89 -4.81 -25.02 -3.45
C THR A 89 -3.71 -24.02 -3.10
N VAL A 90 -3.77 -23.48 -1.88
CA VAL A 90 -2.80 -22.52 -1.37
C VAL A 90 -1.48 -23.21 -1.04
N LYS A 91 -1.50 -24.41 -0.46
CA LYS A 91 -0.27 -25.20 -0.23
C LYS A 91 0.48 -25.50 -1.53
N ASN A 92 -0.22 -25.90 -2.59
CA ASN A 92 0.40 -26.15 -3.90
C ASN A 92 0.98 -24.89 -4.54
N LEU A 93 0.39 -23.71 -4.27
CA LEU A 93 0.93 -22.41 -4.71
C LEU A 93 2.19 -21.99 -3.94
N PHE A 94 2.42 -22.53 -2.74
CA PHE A 94 3.53 -22.15 -1.87
C PHE A 94 4.74 -23.08 -2.02
N ASP A 95 4.52 -24.29 -2.57
CA ASP A 95 5.56 -25.19 -3.05
C ASP A 95 5.87 -24.89 -4.53
N TYR A 96 6.71 -23.89 -4.79
CA TYR A 96 7.23 -23.64 -6.14
C TYR A 96 8.24 -24.75 -6.50
N SER A 97 7.77 -25.79 -7.20
CA SER A 97 8.63 -26.69 -7.96
C SER A 97 8.80 -26.13 -9.37
N GLY A 98 9.95 -25.49 -9.62
CA GLY A 98 10.43 -25.17 -10.96
C GLY A 98 10.90 -26.41 -11.70
#